data_AF-W2N4P4-F1
#
_entry.id   AF-W2N4P4-F1
#
_cell.length_a   1.000
_cell.length_b   1.000
_cell.length_c   1.000
_cell.angle_alpha   90.00
_cell.angle_beta   90.00
_cell.angle_gamma   90.00
#
_symmetry.space_group_name_H-M   'P 1'
#
loop_
_entity.id
_entity.type
_entity.pdbx_description
1 polymer ?
#
loop_
_entity_poly.entity_id
_entity_poly.type
_entity_poly.pdbx_seq_one_letter_code
_entity_poly.pdbx_strand_id
1 'polypeptide(L)'
;MVDDVQEFTLLRRSSLASGVGHLLVKTKPQAAECEGTENRVAEGVVATDLVGHHRSFDGLRIILVSMVTTCLGWTVWLLLLNIAPNNMVNRIMDTSNLESGSFWQFVDLPLPIYGLAIFGLTIIGLGYSFVLIKLIWKRAHSRVLPETRALNLCMKLVDLMIELVMLLQILEDGLPIVLVAVFTVIVAANAVWCALVMLLPLKQTVLVENLIDLIFDLLIAVGYPMILVCYCLSAFKFDRAKLMINQAVFPQGWLEQSASTIADPVQTVVIYKTLNSLRISSIFNFFTRMGINITLWLKCQRLMNLMENPRRQSSSVYPRHCRLAASSLVAFAIFVIIYVEESTRTSAVACHPHPECVINARRWLMLDSLTQCPCLALIDNNIAPKTYSEWMDPKDITAKVAHLATMGLLQIVQLTNRKLEVLPEELRGCTDMRYL
;
A
#
# COMPACT_ATOMS: atom_id res chain seq x y z
N MET A 1 -7.62 36.71 61.31
CA MET A 1 -7.99 35.57 60.47
C MET A 1 -6.72 34.74 60.31
N VAL A 2 -6.48 33.87 61.30
CA VAL A 2 -6.43 32.40 61.14
C VAL A 2 -5.29 32.04 60.17
N ASP A 3 -4.06 32.15 60.63
CA ASP A 3 -3.27 31.19 61.44
C ASP A 3 -2.93 29.88 60.73
N ASP A 4 -1.63 29.67 60.72
CA ASP A 4 -0.81 28.77 59.94
C ASP A 4 -0.23 27.71 60.90
N VAL A 5 0.18 26.58 60.33
CA VAL A 5 1.42 25.87 60.70
C VAL A 5 1.46 24.88 61.91
N GLN A 6 1.82 23.64 61.52
CA GLN A 6 2.71 22.61 62.12
C GLN A 6 2.39 21.82 63.42
N GLU A 7 2.34 20.49 63.22
CA GLU A 7 3.32 19.49 63.71
C GLU A 7 3.67 19.44 65.22
N PHE A 8 3.35 18.33 65.91
CA PHE A 8 4.28 17.52 66.74
C PHE A 8 3.54 16.45 67.59
N THR A 9 3.88 15.18 67.32
CA THR A 9 4.23 14.08 68.25
C THR A 9 3.73 13.97 69.71
N LEU A 10 3.40 12.71 70.03
CA LEU A 10 3.81 11.90 71.20
C LEU A 10 3.06 11.96 72.55
N LEU A 11 2.73 10.73 73.00
CA LEU A 11 2.82 10.18 74.36
C LEU A 11 1.70 10.56 75.37
N ARG A 12 0.84 9.59 75.73
CA ARG A 12 1.03 8.57 76.80
C ARG A 12 0.60 9.09 78.18
N ARG A 13 -0.52 8.56 78.69
CA ARG A 13 -0.78 8.12 80.10
C ARG A 13 -2.25 7.72 80.20
N SER A 14 -2.63 6.44 80.25
CA SER A 14 -2.55 5.47 81.36
C SER A 14 -3.40 5.81 82.59
N SER A 15 -4.43 5.01 82.85
CA SER A 15 -5.02 4.61 84.14
C SER A 15 -6.18 3.65 83.81
N LEU A 16 -6.53 2.55 84.46
CA LEU A 16 -6.25 1.84 85.72
C LEU A 16 -6.40 0.33 85.40
N ALA A 17 -5.50 -0.58 85.81
CA ALA A 17 -5.32 -1.20 87.13
C ALA A 17 -6.50 -2.09 87.63
N SER A 18 -6.21 -3.40 87.74
CA SER A 18 -6.75 -4.46 88.65
C SER A 18 -7.02 -5.75 87.85
N GLY A 19 -6.50 -6.94 88.13
CA GLY A 19 -5.67 -7.49 89.20
C GLY A 19 -5.89 -9.01 89.23
N VAL A 20 -4.80 -9.80 89.32
CA VAL A 20 -4.68 -11.19 89.84
C VAL A 20 -5.51 -12.28 89.11
N GLY A 21 -5.02 -13.41 88.57
CA GLY A 21 -3.81 -14.20 88.71
C GLY A 21 -4.20 -15.68 88.92
N HIS A 22 -4.04 -16.56 87.92
CA HIS A 22 -3.77 -18.00 88.16
C HIS A 22 -3.27 -18.75 86.91
N LEU A 23 -2.44 -19.76 87.20
CA LEU A 23 -1.51 -20.52 86.37
C LEU A 23 -2.12 -21.49 85.33
N LEU A 24 -1.43 -21.58 84.18
CA LEU A 24 -1.09 -22.78 83.37
C LEU A 24 -2.08 -23.95 83.23
N VAL A 25 -2.62 -24.12 82.01
CA VAL A 25 -2.60 -25.41 81.28
C VAL A 25 -2.43 -25.12 79.78
N LYS A 26 -1.33 -25.62 79.21
CA LYS A 26 -1.02 -25.60 77.77
C LYS A 26 -1.78 -26.74 77.09
N THR A 27 -2.77 -26.42 76.25
CA THR A 27 -3.28 -27.33 75.22
C THR A 27 -3.48 -26.57 73.92
N LYS A 28 -2.87 -27.09 72.85
CA LYS A 28 -2.91 -26.59 71.48
C LYS A 28 -4.10 -27.23 70.76
N PRO A 29 -4.99 -26.49 70.08
CA PRO A 29 -5.81 -27.06 69.03
C PRO A 29 -5.16 -26.81 67.66
N GLN A 30 -5.14 -27.87 66.84
CA GLN A 30 -4.84 -27.81 65.41
C GLN A 30 -5.84 -26.90 64.69
N ALA A 31 -5.34 -25.85 64.03
CA ALA A 31 -6.07 -25.18 62.96
C ALA A 31 -5.91 -26.03 61.69
N ALA A 32 -7.05 -26.52 61.20
CA ALA A 32 -7.16 -27.27 59.97
C ALA A 32 -6.91 -26.34 58.76
N GLU A 33 -5.79 -26.58 58.11
CA GLU A 33 -5.51 -26.56 56.67
C GLU A 33 -6.74 -26.38 55.75
N CYS A 34 -7.19 -25.14 55.55
CA CYS A 34 -8.16 -24.76 54.51
C CYS A 34 -7.86 -23.37 53.88
N GLU A 35 -6.62 -22.91 53.94
CA GLU A 35 -6.21 -21.58 53.39
C GLU A 35 -5.10 -21.70 52.32
N GLY A 36 -4.69 -22.93 51.98
CA GLY A 36 -3.60 -23.19 51.03
C GLY A 36 -4.04 -23.45 49.60
N THR A 37 -5.31 -23.80 49.36
CA THR A 37 -5.79 -24.21 48.03
C THR A 37 -6.30 -23.01 47.21
N GLU A 38 -6.93 -22.03 47.85
CA GLU A 38 -7.48 -20.85 47.15
C GLU A 38 -6.37 -19.88 46.69
N ASN A 39 -5.35 -19.65 47.52
CA ASN A 39 -4.20 -18.82 47.15
C ASN A 39 -3.34 -19.48 46.06
N ARG A 40 -3.17 -20.80 46.06
CA ARG A 40 -2.42 -21.51 44.99
C ARG A 40 -3.20 -21.55 43.67
N VAL A 41 -4.53 -21.59 43.71
CA VAL A 41 -5.37 -21.48 42.51
C VAL A 41 -5.36 -20.04 41.98
N ALA A 42 -5.44 -19.02 42.85
CA ALA A 42 -5.34 -17.62 42.45
C ALA A 42 -3.95 -17.27 41.90
N GLU A 43 -2.86 -17.68 42.57
CA GLU A 43 -1.49 -17.52 42.06
C GLU A 43 -1.25 -18.33 40.77
N GLY A 44 -1.82 -19.54 40.67
CA GLY A 44 -1.75 -20.36 39.47
C GLY A 44 -2.46 -19.72 38.28
N VAL A 45 -3.67 -19.18 38.49
CA VAL A 45 -4.46 -18.45 37.47
C VAL A 45 -3.75 -17.16 37.06
N VAL A 46 -3.25 -16.37 38.02
CA VAL A 46 -2.50 -15.13 37.76
C VAL A 46 -1.16 -15.42 37.05
N ALA A 47 -0.46 -16.51 37.40
CA ALA A 47 0.76 -16.92 36.73
C ALA A 47 0.48 -17.44 35.31
N THR A 48 -0.60 -18.20 35.08
CA THR A 48 -1.00 -18.60 33.72
C THR A 48 -1.45 -17.42 32.87
N ASP A 49 -2.14 -16.43 33.45
CA ASP A 49 -2.51 -15.19 32.77
C ASP A 49 -1.28 -14.32 32.48
N LEU A 50 -0.32 -14.19 33.40
CA LEU A 50 0.94 -13.47 33.16
C LEU A 50 1.80 -14.16 32.09
N VAL A 51 1.90 -15.50 32.12
CA VAL A 51 2.66 -16.29 31.14
C VAL A 51 1.97 -16.24 29.78
N GLY A 52 0.63 -16.32 29.72
CA GLY A 52 -0.15 -16.15 28.51
C GLY A 52 -0.03 -14.74 27.93
N HIS A 53 -0.08 -13.72 28.77
CA HIS A 53 0.11 -12.31 28.40
C HIS A 53 1.53 -12.08 27.87
N HIS A 54 2.57 -12.51 28.59
CA HIS A 54 3.97 -12.34 28.17
C HIS A 54 4.27 -13.06 26.85
N ARG A 55 3.79 -14.30 26.67
CA ARG A 55 3.95 -15.08 25.43
C ARG A 55 3.21 -14.43 24.24
N SER A 56 2.06 -13.79 24.47
CA SER A 56 1.32 -13.06 23.44
C SER A 56 2.05 -11.78 22.98
N PHE A 57 2.74 -11.06 23.87
CA PHE A 57 3.49 -9.86 23.50
C PHE A 57 4.78 -10.17 22.75
N ASP A 58 5.45 -11.28 23.07
CA ASP A 58 6.64 -11.71 22.33
C ASP A 58 6.30 -12.12 20.89
N GLY A 59 5.20 -12.84 20.68
CA GLY A 59 4.71 -13.18 19.33
C GLY A 59 4.34 -11.94 18.50
N LEU A 60 3.64 -10.98 19.10
CA LEU A 60 3.29 -9.72 18.44
C LEU A 60 4.53 -8.89 18.05
N ARG A 61 5.54 -8.83 18.92
CA ARG A 61 6.82 -8.16 18.61
C ARG A 61 7.49 -8.79 17.39
N ILE A 62 7.51 -10.11 17.29
CA ILE A 62 8.07 -10.83 16.12
C ILE A 62 7.31 -10.45 14.84
N ILE A 63 5.98 -10.42 14.90
CA ILE A 63 5.14 -9.99 13.76
C ILE A 63 5.51 -8.57 13.33
N LEU A 64 5.63 -7.63 14.27
CA LEU A 64 5.97 -6.24 13.96
C LEU A 64 7.38 -6.08 13.38
N VAL A 65 8.36 -6.82 13.92
CA VAL A 65 9.73 -6.85 13.37
C VAL A 65 9.70 -7.36 11.93
N SER A 66 8.96 -8.43 11.66
CA SER A 66 8.78 -8.96 10.30
C SER A 66 8.17 -7.91 9.38
N MET A 67 7.05 -7.30 9.77
CA MET A 67 6.35 -6.27 8.97
C MET A 67 7.27 -5.10 8.63
N VAL A 68 7.95 -4.52 9.63
CA VAL A 68 8.84 -3.35 9.43
C VAL A 68 10.05 -3.71 8.57
N THR A 69 10.58 -4.93 8.71
CA THR A 69 11.68 -5.41 7.86
C THR A 69 11.24 -5.53 6.40
N THR A 70 10.05 -6.09 6.15
CA THR A 70 9.46 -6.15 4.81
C THR A 70 9.23 -4.75 4.23
N CYS A 71 8.73 -3.79 5.02
CA CYS A 71 8.59 -2.39 4.60
C CYS A 71 9.94 -1.77 4.22
N LEU A 72 10.97 -1.99 5.03
CA LEU A 72 12.31 -1.46 4.77
C LEU A 72 12.88 -2.03 3.47
N GLY A 73 12.83 -3.36 3.31
CA GLY A 73 13.28 -4.03 2.08
C GLY A 73 12.55 -3.52 0.84
N TRP A 74 11.23 -3.35 0.93
CA TRP A 74 10.43 -2.80 -0.16
C TRP A 74 10.76 -1.34 -0.47
N THR A 75 10.95 -0.51 0.55
CA THR A 75 11.34 0.91 0.39
C THR A 75 12.70 1.03 -0.30
N VAL A 76 13.67 0.19 0.07
CA VAL A 76 14.98 0.12 -0.60
C VAL A 76 14.82 -0.32 -2.05
N TRP A 77 13.98 -1.32 -2.33
CA TRP A 77 13.72 -1.75 -3.70
C TRP A 77 13.09 -0.64 -4.56
N LEU A 78 12.08 0.07 -4.03
CA LEU A 78 11.49 1.23 -4.71
C LEU A 78 12.49 2.36 -4.93
N LEU A 79 13.39 2.61 -3.96
CA LEU A 79 14.46 3.59 -4.12
C LEU A 79 15.37 3.22 -5.30
N LEU A 80 15.79 1.96 -5.39
CA LEU A 80 16.58 1.46 -6.51
C LEU A 80 15.82 1.55 -7.84
N LEU A 81 14.51 1.27 -7.85
CA LEU A 81 13.66 1.40 -9.04
C LEU A 81 13.61 2.85 -9.56
N ASN A 82 13.64 3.85 -8.67
CA ASN A 82 13.67 5.25 -9.09
C ASN A 82 15.07 5.69 -9.56
N ILE A 83 16.16 5.13 -8.98
CA ILE A 83 17.55 5.45 -9.36
C ILE A 83 17.94 4.82 -10.69
N ALA A 84 17.65 3.53 -10.87
CA ALA A 84 18.09 2.75 -12.03
C ALA A 84 16.94 1.86 -12.54
N PRO A 85 15.87 2.44 -13.11
CA PRO A 85 14.65 1.71 -13.47
C PRO A 85 14.93 0.56 -14.45
N ASN A 86 15.72 0.80 -15.51
CA ASN A 86 16.05 -0.21 -16.50
C ASN A 86 16.80 -1.40 -15.89
N ASN A 87 17.82 -1.16 -15.07
CA ASN A 87 18.58 -2.24 -14.43
C ASN A 87 17.69 -3.06 -13.48
N MET A 88 16.88 -2.38 -12.66
CA MET A 88 16.01 -3.05 -11.70
C MET A 88 14.92 -3.88 -12.39
N VAL A 89 14.29 -3.34 -13.43
CA VAL A 89 13.26 -4.06 -14.19
C VAL A 89 13.88 -5.20 -15.01
N ASN A 90 15.06 -5.02 -15.61
CA ASN A 90 15.72 -6.10 -16.32
C ASN A 90 16.10 -7.27 -15.40
N ARG A 91 16.53 -6.97 -14.18
CA ARG A 91 16.88 -7.98 -13.19
C ARG A 91 15.65 -8.76 -12.72
N ILE A 92 14.53 -8.07 -12.49
CA ILE A 92 13.33 -8.75 -11.99
C ILE A 92 12.60 -9.53 -13.09
N MET A 93 12.57 -9.00 -14.32
CA MET A 93 11.91 -9.64 -15.47
C MET A 93 12.79 -10.68 -16.18
N ASP A 94 14.01 -10.92 -15.70
CA ASP A 94 15.01 -11.81 -16.32
C ASP A 94 15.28 -11.44 -17.80
N THR A 95 15.46 -10.14 -18.03
CA THR A 95 15.73 -9.55 -19.36
C THR A 95 17.07 -8.82 -19.44
N SER A 96 17.98 -9.04 -18.48
CA SER A 96 19.30 -8.39 -18.46
C SER A 96 20.16 -8.67 -19.70
N ASN A 97 19.99 -9.86 -20.29
CA ASN A 97 20.75 -10.28 -21.47
C ASN A 97 20.09 -9.81 -22.78
N LEU A 98 18.90 -9.22 -22.71
CA LEU A 98 18.20 -8.72 -23.89
C LEU A 98 18.71 -7.31 -24.20
N GLU A 99 19.21 -7.13 -25.42
CA GLU A 99 19.66 -5.83 -25.95
C GLU A 99 20.66 -5.11 -25.02
N SER A 100 21.56 -5.87 -24.39
CA SER A 100 22.56 -5.33 -23.44
C SER A 100 21.94 -4.52 -22.29
N GLY A 101 20.71 -4.85 -21.88
CA GLY A 101 19.99 -4.17 -20.80
C GLY A 101 19.18 -2.95 -21.24
N SER A 102 18.99 -2.71 -22.54
CA SER A 102 18.17 -1.61 -23.05
C SER A 102 16.75 -2.03 -23.44
N PHE A 103 16.28 -3.22 -23.07
CA PHE A 103 14.98 -3.74 -23.51
C PHE A 103 13.75 -2.88 -23.13
N TRP A 104 13.64 -2.43 -21.88
CA TRP A 104 12.43 -1.72 -21.40
C TRP A 104 12.44 -0.19 -21.61
N GLN A 105 13.62 0.41 -21.78
CA GLN A 105 13.84 1.83 -22.09
C GLN A 105 13.04 2.84 -21.23
N PHE A 106 12.91 2.64 -19.92
CA PHE A 106 12.22 3.59 -19.04
C PHE A 106 12.75 5.02 -19.21
N VAL A 107 11.84 5.97 -19.44
CA VAL A 107 12.16 7.40 -19.54
C VAL A 107 12.61 7.92 -18.17
N ASP A 108 13.67 8.73 -18.18
CA ASP A 108 14.19 9.41 -17.01
C ASP A 108 13.19 10.45 -16.47
N LEU A 109 13.13 10.59 -15.16
CA LEU A 109 12.24 11.58 -14.52
C LEU A 109 12.85 12.99 -14.62
N PRO A 110 12.01 14.04 -14.69
CA PRO A 110 12.47 15.41 -14.50
C PRO A 110 13.26 15.54 -13.19
N LEU A 111 14.37 16.29 -13.23
CA LEU A 111 15.30 16.44 -12.11
C LEU A 111 14.63 16.78 -10.77
N PRO A 112 13.63 17.69 -10.70
CA PRO A 112 12.94 17.99 -9.43
C PRO A 112 12.18 16.78 -8.85
N ILE A 113 11.50 16.02 -9.71
CA ILE A 113 10.69 14.87 -9.27
C ILE A 113 11.60 13.73 -8.83
N TYR A 114 12.68 13.48 -9.59
CA TYR A 114 13.72 12.52 -9.23
C TYR A 114 14.32 12.82 -7.84
N GLY A 115 14.70 14.09 -7.60
CA GLY A 115 15.24 14.52 -6.30
C GLY A 115 14.26 14.33 -5.15
N LEU A 116 12.98 14.70 -5.35
CA LEU A 116 11.91 14.50 -4.37
C LEU A 116 11.73 13.01 -4.04
N ALA A 117 11.68 12.14 -5.05
CA ALA A 117 11.49 10.70 -4.88
C ALA A 117 12.58 10.08 -4.01
N ILE A 118 13.85 10.38 -4.30
CA ILE A 118 14.99 9.85 -3.55
C ILE A 118 14.99 10.37 -2.12
N PHE A 119 14.82 11.68 -1.95
CA PHE A 119 14.81 12.31 -0.64
C PHE A 119 13.71 11.73 0.25
N GLY A 120 12.48 11.64 -0.28
CA GLY A 120 11.34 11.08 0.43
C GLY A 120 11.53 9.62 0.82
N LEU A 121 11.90 8.75 -0.13
CA LEU A 121 12.12 7.33 0.15
C LEU A 121 13.27 7.10 1.15
N THR A 122 14.31 7.93 1.12
CA THR A 122 15.42 7.85 2.09
C THR A 122 14.95 8.18 3.51
N ILE A 123 14.15 9.25 3.67
CA ILE A 123 13.57 9.61 4.98
C ILE A 123 12.70 8.47 5.51
N ILE A 124 11.85 7.90 4.66
CA ILE A 124 10.99 6.78 5.04
C ILE A 124 11.82 5.55 5.44
N GLY A 125 12.87 5.22 4.68
CA GLY A 125 13.79 4.14 5.02
C GLY A 125 14.49 4.34 6.37
N LEU A 126 14.92 5.57 6.68
CA LEU A 126 15.47 5.93 8.00
C LEU A 126 14.42 5.80 9.11
N GLY A 127 13.18 6.22 8.84
CA GLY A 127 12.05 6.08 9.78
C GLY A 127 11.77 4.62 10.14
N TYR A 128 11.71 3.72 9.15
CA TYR A 128 11.55 2.28 9.39
C TYR A 128 12.76 1.68 10.09
N SER A 129 13.98 2.10 9.74
CA SER A 129 15.20 1.65 10.41
C SER A 129 15.20 2.04 11.89
N PHE A 130 14.77 3.26 12.23
CA PHE A 130 14.61 3.72 13.61
C PHE A 130 13.60 2.87 14.39
N VAL A 131 12.44 2.58 13.80
CA VAL A 131 11.44 1.69 14.40
C VAL A 131 12.00 0.29 14.64
N LEU A 132 12.70 -0.27 13.66
CA LEU A 132 13.30 -1.61 13.75
C LEU A 132 14.35 -1.68 14.87
N ILE A 133 15.25 -0.69 14.95
CA ILE A 133 16.25 -0.61 16.03
C ILE A 133 15.56 -0.55 17.40
N LYS A 134 14.49 0.24 17.53
CA LYS A 134 13.73 0.34 18.79
C LYS A 134 13.01 -0.97 19.16
N LEU A 135 12.52 -1.73 18.18
CA LEU A 135 11.93 -3.06 18.43
C LEU A 135 12.96 -4.06 18.95
N ILE A 136 14.19 -4.00 18.44
CA ILE A 136 15.28 -4.94 18.78
C ILE A 136 15.96 -4.54 20.10
N TRP A 137 16.30 -3.26 20.25
CA TRP A 137 16.95 -2.74 21.45
C TRP A 137 15.89 -2.21 22.40
N LYS A 138 15.64 -2.96 23.49
CA LYS A 138 14.65 -2.72 24.56
C LYS A 138 14.76 -1.38 25.31
N ARG A 139 15.51 -0.40 24.79
CA ARG A 139 15.94 0.82 25.50
C ARG A 139 15.80 2.05 24.60
N ALA A 140 14.59 2.59 24.49
CA ALA A 140 14.40 3.98 24.14
C ALA A 140 12.98 4.42 24.51
N HIS A 141 12.84 5.06 25.66
CA HIS A 141 11.62 5.78 26.01
C HIS A 141 11.51 7.00 25.09
N SER A 142 10.73 6.89 24.02
CA SER A 142 10.43 8.03 23.14
C SER A 142 9.23 8.78 23.71
N ARG A 143 9.35 10.09 23.87
CA ARG A 143 8.20 10.96 24.14
C ARG A 143 7.39 11.06 22.85
N VAL A 144 6.40 10.21 22.68
CA VAL A 144 5.39 10.41 21.64
C VAL A 144 4.38 11.43 22.16
N LEU A 145 4.04 12.39 21.30
CA LEU A 145 3.09 13.46 21.57
C LEU A 145 1.78 12.85 22.07
N PRO A 146 1.17 13.36 23.17
CA PRO A 146 -0.09 12.84 23.65
C PRO A 146 -1.18 13.07 22.60
N GLU A 147 -1.56 12.01 21.90
CA GLU A 147 -2.60 12.07 20.87
C GLU A 147 -3.98 12.13 21.52
N THR A 148 -4.75 13.13 21.11
CA THR A 148 -6.17 13.24 21.45
C THR A 148 -6.98 12.33 20.55
N ARG A 149 -8.17 11.91 21.01
CA ARG A 149 -9.10 11.09 20.22
C ARG A 149 -9.44 11.70 18.86
N ALA A 150 -9.48 13.02 18.77
CA ALA A 150 -9.74 13.76 17.53
C ALA A 150 -8.61 13.61 16.49
N LEU A 151 -7.35 13.58 16.93
CA LEU A 151 -6.21 13.35 16.04
C LEU A 151 -6.23 11.95 15.43
N ASN A 152 -6.62 10.94 16.21
CA ASN A 152 -6.70 9.56 15.71
C ASN A 152 -7.80 9.38 14.64
N LEU A 153 -8.95 10.01 14.84
CA LEU A 153 -10.03 10.02 13.86
C LEU A 153 -9.63 10.77 12.58
N CYS A 154 -8.95 11.91 12.74
CA CYS A 154 -8.43 12.70 11.62
C CYS A 154 -7.44 11.89 10.78
N MET A 155 -6.48 11.20 11.41
CA MET A 155 -5.54 10.32 10.72
C MET A 155 -6.26 9.26 9.88
N LYS A 156 -7.32 8.63 10.42
CA LYS A 156 -8.08 7.62 9.68
C LYS A 156 -8.84 8.19 8.48
N LEU A 157 -9.39 9.40 8.61
CA LEU A 157 -10.03 10.10 7.48
C LEU A 157 -9.00 10.44 6.40
N VAL A 158 -7.82 10.93 6.80
CA VAL A 158 -6.71 11.21 5.89
C VAL A 158 -6.26 9.94 5.18
N ASP A 159 -6.14 8.81 5.88
CA ASP A 159 -5.80 7.51 5.27
C ASP A 159 -6.80 7.14 4.18
N LEU A 160 -8.11 7.12 4.48
CA LEU A 160 -9.15 6.80 3.50
C LEU A 160 -9.15 7.76 2.31
N MET A 161 -8.85 9.04 2.52
CA MET A 161 -8.70 10.01 1.44
C MET A 161 -7.48 9.72 0.56
N ILE A 162 -6.33 9.38 1.15
CA ILE A 162 -5.13 8.99 0.39
C ILE A 162 -5.42 7.71 -0.40
N GLU A 163 -6.07 6.72 0.21
CA GLU A 163 -6.48 5.47 -0.43
C GLU A 163 -7.41 5.71 -1.63
N LEU A 164 -8.39 6.62 -1.50
CA LEU A 164 -9.25 7.03 -2.59
C LEU A 164 -8.46 7.69 -3.73
N VAL A 165 -7.55 8.62 -3.41
CA VAL A 165 -6.72 9.30 -4.42
C VAL A 165 -5.83 8.29 -5.15
N MET A 166 -5.24 7.33 -4.45
CA MET A 166 -4.46 6.26 -5.08
C MET A 166 -5.33 5.38 -6.00
N LEU A 167 -6.56 5.06 -5.60
CA LEU A 167 -7.49 4.33 -6.46
C LEU A 167 -7.81 5.12 -7.74
N LEU A 168 -8.04 6.44 -7.62
CA LEU A 168 -8.27 7.30 -8.79
C LEU A 168 -7.04 7.34 -9.72
N GLN A 169 -5.82 7.41 -9.16
CA GLN A 169 -4.58 7.34 -9.95
C GLN A 169 -4.46 6.00 -10.69
N ILE A 170 -4.80 4.88 -10.03
CA ILE A 170 -4.79 3.54 -10.64
C ILE A 170 -5.78 3.45 -11.81
N LEU A 171 -6.95 4.09 -11.69
CA LEU A 171 -7.95 4.17 -12.75
C LEU A 171 -7.46 5.03 -13.93
N GLU A 172 -6.86 6.20 -13.64
CA GLU A 172 -6.30 7.11 -14.64
C GLU A 172 -5.09 6.52 -15.38
N ASP A 173 -4.24 5.76 -14.69
CA ASP A 173 -3.10 5.07 -15.31
C ASP A 173 -3.54 3.88 -16.19
N GLY A 174 -4.80 3.45 -16.12
CA GLY A 174 -5.32 2.35 -16.95
C GLY A 174 -4.71 0.98 -16.61
N LEU A 175 -4.34 0.73 -15.35
CA LEU A 175 -3.76 -0.56 -14.91
C LEU A 175 -4.69 -1.74 -15.23
N PRO A 176 -4.25 -2.98 -15.43
CA PRO A 176 -5.15 -4.12 -15.70
C PRO A 176 -6.32 -4.27 -14.71
N ILE A 177 -7.50 -4.65 -15.20
CA ILE A 177 -8.77 -4.67 -14.42
C ILE A 177 -8.65 -5.51 -13.14
N VAL A 178 -7.93 -6.63 -13.20
CA VAL A 178 -7.68 -7.50 -12.05
C VAL A 178 -6.98 -6.74 -10.92
N LEU A 179 -5.99 -5.91 -11.25
CA LEU A 179 -5.23 -5.13 -10.27
C LEU A 179 -6.09 -4.01 -9.66
N VAL A 180 -6.91 -3.35 -10.47
CA VAL A 180 -7.88 -2.36 -9.98
C VAL A 180 -8.84 -3.02 -8.99
N ALA A 181 -9.43 -4.16 -9.37
CA ALA A 181 -10.37 -4.89 -8.51
C ALA A 181 -9.73 -5.29 -7.17
N VAL A 182 -8.48 -5.78 -7.18
CA VAL A 182 -7.74 -6.10 -5.95
C VAL A 182 -7.60 -4.87 -5.05
N PHE A 183 -7.19 -3.73 -5.60
CA PHE A 183 -7.04 -2.49 -4.81
C PHE A 183 -8.39 -2.01 -4.24
N THR A 184 -9.44 -2.01 -5.06
CA THR A 184 -10.80 -1.64 -4.65
C THR A 184 -11.30 -2.51 -3.51
N VAL A 185 -11.06 -3.83 -3.58
CA VAL A 185 -11.42 -4.77 -2.50
C VAL A 185 -10.66 -4.46 -1.21
N ILE A 186 -9.37 -4.14 -1.28
CA ILE A 186 -8.57 -3.77 -0.10
C ILE A 186 -9.15 -2.51 0.58
N VAL A 187 -9.41 -1.45 -0.20
CA VAL A 187 -9.95 -0.18 0.32
C VAL A 187 -11.37 -0.36 0.88
N ALA A 188 -12.25 -1.07 0.16
CA ALA A 188 -13.60 -1.36 0.62
C ALA A 188 -13.59 -2.21 1.90
N ALA A 189 -12.71 -3.23 1.99
CA ALA A 189 -12.56 -4.06 3.17
C ALA A 189 -12.05 -3.27 4.38
N ASN A 190 -11.11 -2.33 4.18
CA ASN A 190 -10.64 -1.42 5.24
C ASN A 190 -11.81 -0.58 5.79
N ALA A 191 -12.59 0.06 4.92
CA ALA A 191 -13.74 0.87 5.32
C ALA A 191 -14.84 0.04 6.02
N VAL A 192 -15.16 -1.15 5.51
CA VAL A 192 -16.14 -2.06 6.11
C VAL A 192 -15.67 -2.57 7.47
N TRP A 193 -14.38 -2.90 7.62
CA TRP A 193 -13.82 -3.31 8.90
C TRP A 193 -14.00 -2.20 9.96
N CYS A 194 -13.73 -0.96 9.59
CA CYS A 194 -13.93 0.20 10.47
C CYS A 194 -15.40 0.35 10.89
N ALA A 195 -16.34 0.19 9.94
CA ALA A 195 -17.77 0.22 10.24
C ALA A 195 -18.20 -0.94 11.16
N LEU A 196 -17.66 -2.13 10.95
CA LEU A 196 -17.94 -3.33 11.75
C LEU A 196 -17.56 -3.11 13.21
N VAL A 197 -16.35 -2.57 13.47
CA VAL A 197 -15.86 -2.26 14.81
C VAL A 197 -16.71 -1.17 15.49
N MET A 198 -17.29 -0.23 14.73
CA MET A 198 -18.20 0.79 15.27
C MET A 198 -19.61 0.24 15.60
N LEU A 199 -20.11 -0.71 14.81
CA LEU A 199 -21.48 -1.24 14.92
C LEU A 199 -21.58 -2.40 15.92
N LEU A 200 -20.61 -3.32 15.89
CA LEU A 200 -20.62 -4.50 16.73
C LEU A 200 -19.85 -4.23 18.02
N PRO A 201 -20.40 -4.61 19.19
CA PRO A 201 -19.69 -4.54 20.47
C PRO A 201 -18.69 -5.71 20.58
N LEU A 202 -17.79 -5.82 19.60
CA LEU A 202 -16.70 -6.78 19.64
C LEU A 202 -15.83 -6.45 20.87
N LYS A 203 -15.62 -7.44 21.74
CA LYS A 203 -14.64 -7.35 22.84
C LYS A 203 -13.23 -7.42 22.26
N GLN A 204 -12.86 -6.45 21.44
CA GLN A 204 -11.54 -6.35 20.86
C GLN A 204 -10.67 -5.46 21.74
N THR A 205 -9.40 -5.84 21.91
CA THR A 205 -8.44 -5.00 22.59
C THR A 205 -8.04 -3.86 21.65
N VAL A 206 -7.76 -2.67 22.20
CA VAL A 206 -7.26 -1.50 21.44
C VAL A 206 -6.00 -1.86 20.63
N LEU A 207 -5.22 -2.83 21.13
CA LEU A 207 -4.04 -3.34 20.44
C LEU A 207 -4.40 -4.07 19.14
N VAL A 208 -5.41 -4.93 19.16
CA VAL A 208 -5.81 -5.70 17.97
C VAL A 208 -6.48 -4.79 16.94
N GLU A 209 -7.27 -3.80 17.37
CA GLU A 209 -7.82 -2.77 16.48
C GLU A 209 -6.70 -2.07 15.69
N ASN A 210 -5.68 -1.56 16.38
CA ASN A 210 -4.54 -0.89 15.74
C ASN A 210 -3.68 -1.83 14.89
N LEU A 211 -3.56 -3.11 15.27
CA LEU A 211 -2.84 -4.11 14.47
C LEU A 211 -3.54 -4.37 13.14
N ILE A 212 -4.87 -4.50 13.12
CA ILE A 212 -5.62 -4.75 11.88
C ILE A 212 -5.57 -3.52 10.97
N ASP A 213 -5.72 -2.31 11.53
CA ASP A 213 -5.52 -1.07 10.78
C ASP A 213 -4.12 -1.04 10.12
N LEU A 214 -3.07 -1.43 10.86
CA LEU A 214 -1.71 -1.50 10.34
C LEU A 214 -1.54 -2.54 9.22
N ILE A 215 -2.27 -3.66 9.29
CA ILE A 215 -2.24 -4.70 8.25
C ILE A 215 -2.83 -4.16 6.94
N PHE A 216 -3.96 -3.43 6.99
CA PHE A 216 -4.52 -2.82 5.79
C PHE A 216 -3.57 -1.79 5.17
N ASP A 217 -2.98 -0.92 5.98
CA ASP A 217 -1.99 0.04 5.47
C ASP A 217 -0.78 -0.67 4.85
N LEU A 218 -0.32 -1.78 5.45
CA LEU A 218 0.77 -2.60 4.91
C LEU A 218 0.39 -3.24 3.58
N LEU A 219 -0.84 -3.75 3.46
CA LEU A 219 -1.35 -4.30 2.20
C LEU A 219 -1.36 -3.24 1.11
N ILE A 220 -1.66 -1.98 1.43
CA ILE A 220 -1.68 -0.89 0.44
C ILE A 220 -0.25 -0.41 0.11
N ALA A 221 0.58 -0.20 1.13
CA ALA A 221 1.93 0.35 0.98
C ALA A 221 2.93 -0.63 0.32
N VAL A 222 2.78 -1.93 0.61
CA VAL A 222 3.74 -2.97 0.20
C VAL A 222 3.05 -4.12 -0.53
N GLY A 223 1.92 -4.62 0.00
CA GLY A 223 1.24 -5.79 -0.55
C GLY A 223 0.78 -5.61 -2.00
N TYR A 224 0.07 -4.52 -2.29
CA TYR A 224 -0.45 -4.20 -3.61
C TYR A 224 0.68 -3.95 -4.63
N PRO A 225 1.70 -3.13 -4.31
CA PRO A 225 2.88 -3.01 -5.17
C PRO A 225 3.63 -4.33 -5.43
N MET A 226 3.69 -5.26 -4.47
CA MET A 226 4.21 -6.60 -4.70
C MET A 226 3.33 -7.43 -5.64
N ILE A 227 2.00 -7.36 -5.48
CA ILE A 227 1.04 -8.02 -6.38
C ILE A 227 1.19 -7.50 -7.82
N LEU A 228 1.42 -6.19 -8.01
CA LEU A 228 1.72 -5.60 -9.32
C LEU A 228 2.93 -6.23 -9.99
N VAL A 229 4.02 -6.42 -9.24
CA VAL A 229 5.23 -7.08 -9.72
C VAL A 229 4.95 -8.56 -10.05
N CYS A 230 4.25 -9.28 -9.18
CA CYS A 230 3.87 -10.67 -9.43
C CYS A 230 3.01 -10.82 -10.69
N TYR A 231 2.06 -9.90 -10.91
CA TYR A 231 1.28 -9.85 -12.14
C TYR A 231 2.19 -9.72 -13.36
N CYS A 232 3.13 -8.77 -13.35
CA CYS A 232 4.07 -8.56 -14.46
C CYS A 232 4.89 -9.83 -14.75
N LEU A 233 5.43 -10.48 -13.72
CA LEU A 233 6.19 -11.72 -13.85
C LEU A 233 5.35 -12.86 -14.45
N SER A 234 4.07 -12.95 -14.08
CA SER A 234 3.17 -13.98 -14.60
C SER A 234 2.68 -13.70 -16.03
N ALA A 235 2.59 -12.41 -16.39
CA ALA A 235 2.06 -11.97 -17.68
C ALA A 235 3.11 -12.01 -18.79
N PHE A 236 4.38 -11.79 -18.47
CA PHE A 236 5.45 -11.69 -19.46
C PHE A 236 5.79 -13.05 -20.07
N LYS A 237 5.53 -13.20 -21.37
CA LYS A 237 5.94 -14.38 -22.14
C LYS A 237 6.89 -13.95 -23.25
N PHE A 238 8.13 -14.43 -23.19
CA PHE A 238 9.14 -14.13 -24.20
C PHE A 238 9.79 -15.39 -24.74
N ASP A 239 9.74 -15.55 -26.06
CA ASP A 239 10.31 -16.70 -26.76
C ASP A 239 11.82 -16.50 -26.98
N ARG A 240 12.60 -16.94 -25.99
CA ARG A 240 14.07 -16.91 -26.06
C ARG A 240 14.61 -17.84 -27.15
N ALA A 241 13.91 -18.92 -27.51
CA ALA A 241 14.36 -19.83 -28.56
C ALA A 241 14.26 -19.15 -29.94
N LYS A 242 13.16 -18.45 -30.19
CA LYS A 242 12.99 -17.63 -31.41
C LYS A 242 14.07 -16.55 -31.51
N LEU A 243 14.41 -15.87 -30.41
CA LEU A 243 15.50 -14.89 -30.41
C LEU A 243 16.85 -15.54 -30.79
N MET A 244 17.18 -16.69 -30.21
CA MET A 244 18.44 -17.40 -30.53
C MET A 244 18.50 -17.82 -32.01
N ILE A 245 17.39 -18.32 -32.56
CA ILE A 245 17.31 -18.69 -33.97
C ILE A 245 17.52 -17.45 -34.85
N ASN A 246 16.83 -16.36 -34.56
CA ASN A 246 16.94 -15.13 -35.34
C ASN A 246 18.37 -14.56 -35.31
N GLN A 247 19.03 -14.58 -34.16
CA GLN A 247 20.43 -14.15 -34.03
C GLN A 247 21.41 -15.05 -34.80
N ALA A 248 21.08 -16.34 -34.96
CA ALA A 248 21.90 -17.28 -35.73
C ALA A 248 21.65 -17.20 -37.25
N VAL A 249 20.43 -16.85 -37.67
CA VAL A 249 20.00 -16.84 -39.07
C VAL A 249 20.23 -15.47 -39.74
N PHE A 250 19.85 -14.38 -39.06
CA PHE A 250 19.94 -13.04 -39.64
C PHE A 250 21.33 -12.44 -39.44
N PRO A 251 21.83 -11.60 -40.36
CA PRO A 251 23.07 -10.87 -40.18
C PRO A 251 22.99 -9.86 -39.02
N GLN A 252 24.15 -9.49 -38.46
CA GLN A 252 24.22 -8.48 -37.41
C GLN A 252 23.60 -7.13 -37.83
N GLY A 253 22.81 -6.54 -36.94
CA GLY A 253 22.18 -5.23 -37.15
C GLY A 253 20.80 -5.27 -37.81
N TRP A 254 20.28 -6.46 -38.11
CA TRP A 254 18.92 -6.63 -38.62
C TRP A 254 17.88 -6.55 -37.50
N LEU A 255 16.71 -5.99 -37.81
CA LEU A 255 15.61 -5.77 -36.87
C LEU A 255 15.12 -7.09 -36.27
N GLU A 256 15.16 -8.17 -37.04
CA GLU A 256 14.74 -9.50 -36.63
C GLU A 256 15.60 -10.08 -35.50
N GLN A 257 16.80 -9.55 -35.26
CA GLN A 257 17.65 -9.91 -34.12
C GLN A 257 17.27 -9.17 -32.82
N SER A 258 16.44 -8.13 -32.91
CA SER A 258 16.04 -7.31 -31.77
C SER A 258 14.99 -8.02 -30.92
N ALA A 259 15.25 -8.11 -29.62
CA ALA A 259 14.34 -8.72 -28.67
C ALA A 259 13.03 -7.92 -28.54
N SER A 260 13.11 -6.59 -28.56
CA SER A 260 11.94 -5.71 -28.50
C SER A 260 11.01 -5.86 -29.70
N THR A 261 11.55 -6.24 -30.85
CA THR A 261 10.77 -6.53 -32.07
C THR A 261 10.08 -7.91 -32.01
N ILE A 262 10.70 -8.89 -31.34
CA ILE A 262 10.15 -10.25 -31.20
C ILE A 262 9.10 -10.32 -30.08
N ALA A 263 9.27 -9.52 -29.03
CA ALA A 263 8.37 -9.48 -27.90
C ALA A 263 6.96 -9.06 -28.31
N ASP A 264 5.95 -9.58 -27.60
CA ASP A 264 4.58 -9.15 -27.81
C ASP A 264 4.45 -7.66 -27.39
N PRO A 265 4.12 -6.75 -28.33
CA PRO A 265 4.06 -5.32 -28.06
C PRO A 265 2.97 -4.98 -27.03
N VAL A 266 1.85 -5.70 -27.05
CA VAL A 266 0.73 -5.50 -26.11
C VAL A 266 1.17 -5.84 -24.69
N GLN A 267 1.76 -7.02 -24.50
CA GLN A 267 2.25 -7.45 -23.19
C GLN A 267 3.35 -6.51 -22.68
N THR A 268 4.30 -6.15 -23.54
CA THR A 268 5.44 -5.29 -23.19
C THR A 268 4.97 -3.91 -22.73
N VAL A 269 4.05 -3.28 -23.45
CA VAL A 269 3.53 -1.96 -23.08
C VAL A 269 2.69 -2.01 -21.80
N VAL A 270 1.86 -3.04 -21.61
CA VAL A 270 1.09 -3.22 -20.37
C VAL A 270 2.00 -3.39 -19.17
N ILE A 271 3.06 -4.21 -19.28
CA ILE A 271 4.04 -4.43 -18.21
C ILE A 271 4.84 -3.16 -17.94
N TYR A 272 5.33 -2.51 -18.99
CA TYR A 272 6.05 -1.24 -18.89
C TYR A 272 5.24 -0.23 -18.08
N LYS A 273 3.96 -0.04 -18.44
CA LYS A 273 3.10 0.93 -17.77
C LYS A 273 2.81 0.53 -16.32
N THR A 274 2.56 -0.75 -16.08
CA THR A 274 2.30 -1.30 -14.74
C THR A 274 3.50 -1.06 -13.83
N LEU A 275 4.71 -1.40 -14.27
CA LEU A 275 5.95 -1.16 -13.52
C LEU A 275 6.29 0.33 -13.41
N ASN A 276 6.01 1.12 -14.44
CA ASN A 276 6.22 2.56 -14.39
C ASN A 276 5.31 3.23 -13.35
N SER A 277 4.10 2.73 -13.14
CA SER A 277 3.19 3.28 -12.12
C SER A 277 3.77 3.19 -10.71
N LEU A 278 4.67 2.23 -10.44
CA LEU A 278 5.39 2.10 -9.15
C LEU A 278 6.40 3.22 -8.89
N ARG A 279 6.89 3.89 -9.94
CA ARG A 279 7.82 5.01 -9.84
C ARG A 279 7.09 6.27 -9.40
N ILE A 280 7.80 7.17 -8.73
CA ILE A 280 7.24 8.46 -8.29
C ILE A 280 7.35 9.45 -9.44
N SER A 281 6.49 9.30 -10.45
CA SER A 281 6.56 10.09 -11.70
C SER A 281 5.92 11.48 -11.62
N SER A 282 5.15 11.78 -10.56
CA SER A 282 4.43 13.05 -10.42
C SER A 282 4.43 13.53 -8.96
N ILE A 283 4.10 14.81 -8.78
CA ILE A 283 3.97 15.43 -7.44
C ILE A 283 2.85 14.76 -6.64
N PHE A 284 1.72 14.44 -7.27
CA PHE A 284 0.61 13.74 -6.61
C PHE A 284 1.01 12.30 -6.21
N ASN A 285 1.78 11.61 -7.05
CA ASN A 285 2.32 10.29 -6.73
C ASN A 285 3.29 10.38 -5.54
N PHE A 286 4.07 11.47 -5.45
CA PHE A 286 4.94 11.71 -4.29
C PHE A 286 4.12 11.85 -3.00
N PHE A 287 3.13 12.75 -2.96
CA PHE A 287 2.36 12.99 -1.74
C PHE A 287 1.56 11.78 -1.27
N THR A 288 0.91 11.06 -2.19
CA THR A 288 0.16 9.84 -1.85
C THR A 288 1.07 8.74 -1.31
N ARG A 289 2.18 8.46 -2.00
CA ARG A 289 3.13 7.41 -1.60
C ARG A 289 3.87 7.75 -0.31
N MET A 290 4.26 9.01 -0.12
CA MET A 290 4.87 9.45 1.14
C MET A 290 3.83 9.44 2.26
N GLY A 291 2.62 9.95 2.00
CA GLY A 291 1.53 9.99 2.97
C GLY A 291 1.26 8.61 3.58
N ILE A 292 1.09 7.59 2.73
CA ILE A 292 0.81 6.22 3.19
C ILE A 292 1.97 5.60 3.98
N ASN A 293 3.21 5.89 3.60
CA ASN A 293 4.37 5.38 4.33
C ASN A 293 4.58 6.12 5.66
N ILE A 294 4.28 7.42 5.71
CA ILE A 294 4.32 8.21 6.95
C ILE A 294 3.23 7.71 7.91
N THR A 295 2.01 7.48 7.44
CA THR A 295 0.92 6.99 8.30
C THR A 295 1.23 5.59 8.84
N LEU A 296 1.76 4.70 8.01
CA LEU A 296 2.27 3.39 8.44
C LEU A 296 3.38 3.51 9.49
N TRP A 297 4.37 4.38 9.26
CA TRP A 297 5.45 4.64 10.20
C TRP A 297 4.94 5.14 11.56
N LEU A 298 4.01 6.10 11.57
CA LEU A 298 3.40 6.64 12.79
C LEU A 298 2.57 5.59 13.54
N LYS A 299 1.78 4.77 12.83
CA LYS A 299 1.00 3.69 13.43
C LYS A 299 1.87 2.59 14.03
N CYS A 300 3.00 2.25 13.39
CA CYS A 300 4.01 1.37 13.98
C CYS A 300 4.54 1.93 15.32
N GLN A 301 4.85 3.23 15.38
CA GLN A 301 5.28 3.86 16.64
C GLN A 301 4.20 3.82 17.72
N ARG A 302 2.93 4.09 17.35
CA ARG A 302 1.80 4.02 18.27
C ARG A 302 1.64 2.62 18.84
N LEU A 303 1.67 1.59 18.00
CA LEU A 303 1.51 0.20 18.42
C LEU A 303 2.65 -0.26 19.34
N MET A 304 3.89 0.14 19.06
CA MET A 304 5.02 -0.10 19.96
C MET A 304 4.81 0.49 21.35
N ASN A 305 4.31 1.73 21.44
CA ASN A 305 4.07 2.39 22.73
C ASN A 305 2.95 1.71 23.52
N LEU A 306 1.91 1.22 22.84
CA LEU A 306 0.83 0.43 23.46
C LEU A 306 1.35 -0.88 24.04
N MET A 307 2.31 -1.53 23.38
CA MET A 307 2.96 -2.73 23.91
C MET A 307 3.85 -2.45 25.13
N GLU A 308 4.53 -1.31 25.18
CA GLU A 308 5.43 -0.97 26.29
C GLU A 308 4.67 -0.48 27.53
N ASN A 309 3.54 0.21 27.34
CA ASN A 309 2.72 0.76 28.42
C ASN A 309 1.25 0.31 28.30
N PRO A 310 0.91 -0.93 28.68
CA PRO A 310 -0.47 -1.43 28.62
C PRO A 310 -1.44 -0.62 29.51
N ARG A 311 -0.93 0.04 30.56
CA ARG A 311 -1.70 0.96 31.42
C ARG A 311 -2.20 2.23 30.71
N ARG A 312 -1.67 2.54 29.52
CA ARG A 312 -2.11 3.63 28.63
C ARG A 312 -3.10 3.18 27.57
N GLN A 313 -3.74 2.01 27.71
CA GLN A 313 -4.93 1.65 26.93
C GLN A 313 -6.08 2.62 27.26
N SER A 314 -5.98 3.86 26.82
CA SER A 314 -7.09 4.80 26.74
C SER A 314 -8.00 4.38 25.59
N SER A 315 -9.22 4.93 25.65
CA SER A 315 -10.39 4.59 24.84
C SER A 315 -10.11 4.25 23.37
N SER A 316 -10.86 3.27 22.85
CA SER A 316 -10.86 2.86 21.43
C SER A 316 -10.89 4.08 20.49
N VAL A 317 -10.09 3.99 19.43
CA VAL A 317 -9.97 4.99 18.36
C VAL A 317 -11.34 5.29 17.76
N TYR A 318 -12.17 4.26 17.64
CA TYR A 318 -13.49 4.36 17.04
C TYR A 318 -14.55 4.81 18.06
N PRO A 319 -15.43 5.77 17.71
CA PRO A 319 -16.58 6.10 18.54
C PRO A 319 -17.57 4.93 18.53
N ARG A 320 -17.61 4.18 19.65
CA ARG A 320 -18.59 3.11 19.84
C ARG A 320 -20.02 3.65 19.74
N HIS A 321 -20.88 2.91 19.05
CA HIS A 321 -22.30 3.20 18.88
C HIS A 321 -22.64 4.45 18.05
N CYS A 322 -21.68 5.03 17.32
CA CYS A 322 -21.96 6.11 16.36
C CYS A 322 -22.47 5.54 15.02
N ARG A 323 -23.77 5.26 14.94
CA ARG A 323 -24.40 4.65 13.75
C ARG A 323 -24.24 5.49 12.49
N LEU A 324 -24.23 6.82 12.61
CA LEU A 324 -24.06 7.73 11.47
C LEU A 324 -22.68 7.57 10.83
N ALA A 325 -21.61 7.57 11.64
CA ALA A 325 -20.25 7.40 11.16
C ALA A 325 -20.04 6.01 10.52
N ALA A 326 -20.57 4.96 11.15
CA ALA A 326 -20.51 3.62 10.57
C ALA A 326 -21.28 3.53 9.24
N SER A 327 -22.47 4.13 9.17
CA SER A 327 -23.27 4.15 7.94
C SER A 327 -22.56 4.92 6.82
N SER A 328 -21.86 6.03 7.14
CA SER A 328 -21.07 6.75 6.15
C SER A 328 -19.90 5.94 5.59
N LEU A 329 -19.26 5.10 6.40
CA LEU A 329 -18.16 4.23 5.95
C LEU A 329 -18.66 3.09 5.05
N VAL A 330 -19.82 2.51 5.36
CA VAL A 330 -20.47 1.51 4.50
C VAL A 330 -20.91 2.16 3.18
N ALA A 331 -21.52 3.35 3.23
CA ALA A 331 -21.91 4.10 2.05
C ALA A 331 -20.69 4.46 1.18
N PHE A 332 -19.57 4.84 1.80
CA PHE A 332 -18.30 5.08 1.11
C PHE A 332 -17.80 3.82 0.41
N ALA A 333 -17.78 2.66 1.09
CA ALA A 333 -17.35 1.40 0.48
C ALA A 333 -18.22 1.02 -0.73
N ILE A 334 -19.54 1.15 -0.63
CA ILE A 334 -20.48 0.92 -1.73
C ILE A 334 -20.23 1.91 -2.87
N PHE A 335 -20.08 3.19 -2.56
CA PHE A 335 -19.80 4.23 -3.55
C PHE A 335 -18.50 3.96 -4.31
N VAL A 336 -17.43 3.57 -3.62
CA VAL A 336 -16.15 3.23 -4.24
C VAL A 336 -16.29 2.05 -5.22
N ILE A 337 -17.04 1.01 -4.84
CA ILE A 337 -17.29 -0.15 -5.72
C ILE A 337 -18.07 0.27 -6.96
N ILE A 338 -19.19 0.99 -6.78
CA ILE A 338 -20.02 1.48 -7.89
C ILE A 338 -19.21 2.40 -8.80
N TYR A 339 -18.44 3.33 -8.23
CA TYR A 339 -17.61 4.27 -8.99
C TYR A 339 -16.60 3.54 -9.87
N VAL A 340 -15.92 2.53 -9.35
CA VAL A 340 -14.96 1.72 -10.11
C VAL A 340 -15.67 0.92 -11.19
N GLU A 341 -16.77 0.24 -10.86
CA GLU A 341 -17.55 -0.54 -11.81
C GLU A 341 -18.04 0.33 -12.97
N GLU A 342 -18.70 1.45 -12.68
CA GLU A 342 -19.19 2.37 -13.70
C GLU A 342 -18.04 2.99 -14.51
N SER A 343 -16.96 3.44 -13.87
CA SER A 343 -15.78 3.98 -14.58
C SER A 343 -15.13 2.96 -15.52
N THR A 344 -15.07 1.69 -15.10
CA THR A 344 -14.54 0.62 -15.97
C THR A 344 -15.48 0.32 -17.12
N ARG A 345 -16.79 0.26 -16.86
CA ARG A 345 -17.83 -0.06 -17.83
C ARG A 345 -17.96 1.03 -18.89
N THR A 346 -18.08 2.29 -18.51
CA THR A 346 -18.27 3.39 -19.46
C THR A 346 -17.04 3.59 -20.35
N SER A 347 -15.82 3.55 -19.78
CA SER A 347 -14.59 3.61 -20.59
C SER A 347 -14.44 2.42 -21.52
N ALA A 348 -14.84 1.21 -21.11
CA ALA A 348 -14.79 0.03 -21.97
C ALA A 348 -15.75 0.15 -23.17
N VAL A 349 -16.97 0.66 -22.94
CA VAL A 349 -17.93 0.92 -24.03
C VAL A 349 -17.40 1.96 -25.00
N ALA A 350 -16.82 3.06 -24.50
CA ALA A 350 -16.27 4.13 -25.34
C ALA A 350 -15.09 3.65 -26.21
N CYS A 351 -14.24 2.76 -25.69
CA CYS A 351 -13.09 2.24 -26.41
C CYS A 351 -13.35 0.94 -27.19
N HIS A 352 -14.52 0.33 -27.05
CA HIS A 352 -14.88 -0.90 -27.78
C HIS A 352 -14.74 -0.79 -29.32
N PRO A 353 -15.05 0.34 -29.98
CA PRO A 353 -14.83 0.51 -31.43
C PRO A 353 -13.35 0.58 -31.84
N HIS A 354 -12.44 0.70 -30.87
CA HIS A 354 -11.02 0.97 -31.05
C HIS A 354 -10.13 -0.12 -30.43
N PRO A 355 -10.09 -1.34 -31.01
CA PRO A 355 -9.34 -2.47 -30.43
C PRO A 355 -7.82 -2.25 -30.35
N GLU A 356 -7.28 -1.40 -31.21
CA GLU A 356 -5.89 -0.91 -31.18
C GLU A 356 -5.57 -0.04 -29.96
N CYS A 357 -6.58 0.51 -29.28
CA CYS A 357 -6.38 1.17 -27.99
C CYS A 357 -6.25 0.12 -26.89
N VAL A 358 -5.02 -0.32 -26.65
CA VAL A 358 -4.70 -1.43 -25.74
C VAL A 358 -4.84 -1.00 -24.28
N ILE A 359 -4.57 0.26 -23.97
CA ILE A 359 -4.68 0.81 -22.62
C ILE A 359 -5.46 2.11 -22.66
N ASN A 360 -6.50 2.21 -21.84
CA ASN A 360 -7.35 3.38 -21.70
C ASN A 360 -7.46 3.83 -20.23
N ALA A 361 -7.71 5.13 -20.02
CA ALA A 361 -8.04 5.66 -18.71
C ALA A 361 -9.46 5.26 -18.32
N ARG A 362 -9.68 4.95 -17.04
CA ARG A 362 -11.00 4.56 -16.54
C ARG A 362 -11.67 5.74 -15.90
N ARG A 363 -12.68 6.28 -16.58
CA ARG A 363 -13.44 7.45 -16.14
C ARG A 363 -14.92 7.12 -16.21
N TRP A 364 -15.67 7.62 -15.23
CA TRP A 364 -17.11 7.63 -15.30
C TRP A 364 -17.55 8.69 -16.31
N LEU A 365 -17.77 8.26 -17.56
CA LEU A 365 -18.16 9.12 -18.67
C LEU A 365 -19.69 9.25 -18.71
N MET A 366 -20.17 10.47 -18.98
CA MET A 366 -21.60 10.72 -19.20
C MET A 366 -21.98 10.26 -20.62
N LEU A 367 -23.28 10.03 -20.86
CA LEU A 367 -23.79 9.49 -22.14
C LEU A 367 -23.27 10.23 -23.38
N ASP A 368 -23.17 11.56 -23.32
CA ASP A 368 -22.75 12.39 -24.45
C ASP A 368 -21.26 12.23 -24.81
N SER A 369 -20.42 11.79 -23.87
CA SER A 369 -18.98 11.61 -24.06
C SER A 369 -18.57 10.16 -24.33
N LEU A 370 -19.52 9.24 -24.51
CA LEU A 370 -19.24 7.83 -24.85
C LEU A 370 -18.60 7.64 -26.22
N THR A 371 -18.59 8.66 -27.09
CA THR A 371 -17.96 8.60 -28.42
C THR A 371 -16.46 8.88 -28.37
N GLN A 372 -15.93 9.40 -27.25
CA GLN A 372 -14.51 9.73 -27.12
C GLN A 372 -13.82 8.70 -26.21
N CYS A 373 -12.97 7.85 -26.80
CA CYS A 373 -12.18 6.89 -26.05
C CYS A 373 -10.99 7.58 -25.36
N PRO A 374 -10.86 7.50 -24.02
CA PRO A 374 -9.72 8.06 -23.30
C PRO A 374 -8.48 7.16 -23.43
N CYS A 375 -7.92 7.09 -24.64
CA CYS A 375 -6.82 6.20 -24.96
C CYS A 375 -5.48 6.70 -24.40
N LEU A 376 -4.70 5.80 -23.80
CA LEU A 376 -3.38 6.07 -23.25
C LEU A 376 -2.26 5.38 -24.04
N ALA A 377 -2.52 4.18 -24.55
CA ALA A 377 -1.59 3.46 -25.40
C ALA A 377 -2.28 2.89 -26.65
N LEU A 378 -1.82 3.33 -27.81
CA LEU A 378 -2.28 2.89 -29.13
C LEU A 378 -1.23 1.96 -29.73
N ILE A 379 -1.62 0.72 -30.04
CA ILE A 379 -0.76 -0.27 -30.67
C ILE A 379 -1.48 -0.84 -31.89
N ASP A 380 -0.95 -0.55 -33.07
CA ASP A 380 -1.43 -1.10 -34.33
C ASP A 380 -0.26 -1.61 -35.17
N ASN A 381 0.08 -2.88 -34.95
CA ASN A 381 1.22 -3.53 -35.57
C ASN A 381 0.78 -4.62 -36.54
N ASN A 382 1.21 -4.52 -37.79
CA ASN A 382 1.10 -5.61 -38.77
C ASN A 382 2.47 -6.18 -39.09
N ILE A 383 2.89 -7.18 -38.32
CA ILE A 383 4.25 -7.72 -38.37
C ILE A 383 4.46 -8.61 -39.62
N ALA A 384 3.38 -9.12 -40.23
CA ALA A 384 3.44 -10.02 -41.37
C ALA A 384 2.34 -9.69 -42.41
N PRO A 385 2.51 -8.62 -43.22
CA PRO A 385 1.59 -8.32 -44.30
C PRO A 385 1.50 -9.50 -45.27
N LYS A 386 0.28 -9.86 -45.69
CA LYS A 386 0.03 -11.10 -46.44
C LYS A 386 0.22 -10.94 -47.93
N THR A 387 0.11 -9.71 -48.43
CA THR A 387 0.23 -9.42 -49.86
C THR A 387 1.27 -8.33 -50.12
N TYR A 388 1.88 -8.39 -51.31
CA TYR A 388 2.81 -7.35 -51.75
C TYR A 388 2.16 -5.96 -51.79
N SER A 389 0.87 -5.88 -52.15
CA SER A 389 0.12 -4.62 -52.15
C SER A 389 -0.07 -4.04 -50.75
N GLU A 390 -0.35 -4.87 -49.74
CA GLU A 390 -0.49 -4.45 -48.35
C GLU A 390 0.85 -3.95 -47.76
N TRP A 391 1.96 -4.48 -48.25
CA TRP A 391 3.29 -4.02 -47.87
C TRP A 391 3.70 -2.72 -48.57
N MET A 392 3.41 -2.58 -49.87
CA MET A 392 3.76 -1.39 -50.66
C MET A 392 2.89 -0.17 -50.36
N ASP A 393 1.62 -0.38 -50.05
CA ASP A 393 0.67 0.68 -49.66
C ASP A 393 -0.03 0.29 -48.35
N PRO A 394 0.67 0.46 -47.21
CA PRO A 394 0.12 0.08 -45.92
C PRO A 394 -1.06 0.95 -45.55
N LYS A 395 -1.99 0.38 -44.79
CA LYS A 395 -3.21 1.07 -44.33
C LYS A 395 -2.88 2.40 -43.67
N ASP A 396 -3.51 3.47 -44.16
CA ASP A 396 -3.47 4.78 -43.54
C ASP A 396 -4.32 4.82 -42.27
N ILE A 397 -3.72 5.34 -41.21
CA ILE A 397 -4.32 5.49 -39.88
C ILE A 397 -4.23 6.92 -39.36
N THR A 398 -3.82 7.91 -40.16
CA THR A 398 -3.71 9.32 -39.76
C THR A 398 -4.99 9.84 -39.11
N ALA A 399 -6.16 9.64 -39.75
CA ALA A 399 -7.44 10.07 -39.19
C ALA A 399 -7.79 9.38 -37.86
N LYS A 400 -7.33 8.14 -37.68
CA LYS A 400 -7.60 7.34 -36.50
C LYS A 400 -6.73 7.76 -35.31
N VAL A 401 -5.44 8.01 -35.57
CA VAL A 401 -4.52 8.59 -34.58
C VAL A 401 -4.99 9.98 -34.18
N ALA A 402 -5.38 10.82 -35.14
CA ALA A 402 -5.97 12.14 -34.86
C ALA A 402 -7.17 12.02 -33.92
N HIS A 403 -8.10 11.11 -34.22
CA HIS A 403 -9.29 10.89 -33.40
C HIS A 403 -8.96 10.46 -31.96
N LEU A 404 -8.05 9.49 -31.77
CA LEU A 404 -7.67 9.03 -30.44
C LEU A 404 -6.80 10.04 -29.66
N ALA A 405 -6.10 10.93 -30.36
CA ALA A 405 -5.30 12.00 -29.78
C ALA A 405 -6.15 13.22 -29.35
N THR A 406 -7.43 13.32 -29.77
CA THR A 406 -8.29 14.48 -29.47
C THR A 406 -8.37 14.85 -27.99
N MET A 407 -8.34 13.86 -27.09
CA MET A 407 -8.39 14.10 -25.65
C MET A 407 -7.04 14.53 -25.03
N GLY A 408 -5.95 14.50 -25.79
CA GLY A 408 -4.61 14.85 -25.29
C GLY A 408 -4.02 13.82 -24.31
N LEU A 409 -4.61 12.62 -24.19
CA LEU A 409 -4.23 11.61 -23.19
C LEU A 409 -3.21 10.58 -23.70
N LEU A 410 -2.92 10.57 -24.99
CA LEU A 410 -2.10 9.53 -25.60
C LEU A 410 -0.64 9.64 -25.12
N GLN A 411 -0.12 8.55 -24.55
CA GLN A 411 1.24 8.50 -23.98
C GLN A 411 2.18 7.64 -24.84
N ILE A 412 1.66 6.57 -25.42
CA ILE A 412 2.42 5.58 -26.17
C ILE A 412 1.70 5.33 -27.49
N VAL A 413 2.42 5.50 -28.59
CA VAL A 413 1.96 5.11 -29.92
C VAL A 413 3.00 4.14 -30.47
N GLN A 414 2.54 2.99 -30.96
CA GLN A 414 3.40 2.01 -31.60
C GLN A 414 2.71 1.50 -32.86
N LEU A 415 3.32 1.82 -34.01
CA LEU A 415 2.74 1.55 -35.32
C LEU A 415 3.76 0.81 -36.17
N THR A 416 3.38 -0.37 -36.67
CA THR A 416 4.25 -1.19 -37.54
C THR A 416 3.53 -1.52 -38.84
N ASN A 417 4.16 -1.21 -39.98
CA ASN A 417 3.57 -1.37 -41.32
C ASN A 417 2.19 -0.65 -41.42
N ARG A 418 2.18 0.61 -40.99
CA ARG A 418 1.05 1.54 -41.06
C ARG A 418 1.51 2.85 -41.64
N LYS A 419 0.65 3.50 -42.41
CA LYS A 419 0.94 4.80 -43.02
C LYS A 419 0.42 5.91 -42.12
N LEU A 420 1.27 6.91 -41.91
CA LEU A 420 0.92 8.21 -41.36
C LEU A 420 1.28 9.25 -42.41
N GLU A 421 0.31 9.74 -43.18
CA GLU A 421 0.57 10.68 -44.28
C GLU A 421 1.07 12.04 -43.75
N VAL A 422 0.46 12.50 -42.67
CA VAL A 422 0.82 13.70 -41.93
C VAL A 422 0.74 13.37 -40.45
N LEU A 423 1.64 13.96 -39.66
CA LEU A 423 1.56 13.90 -38.20
C LEU A 423 0.36 14.75 -37.74
N PRO A 424 -0.67 14.16 -37.12
CA PRO A 424 -1.85 14.91 -36.68
C PRO A 424 -1.51 16.03 -35.72
N GLU A 425 -2.16 17.19 -35.87
CA GLU A 425 -1.97 18.35 -34.99
C GLU A 425 -2.45 18.06 -33.56
N GLU A 426 -3.44 17.17 -33.41
CA GLU A 426 -3.98 16.72 -32.14
C GLU A 426 -2.92 16.05 -31.26
N LEU A 427 -1.90 15.40 -31.86
CA LEU A 427 -0.78 14.81 -31.10
C LEU A 427 0.04 15.87 -30.37
N ARG A 428 0.07 17.13 -30.85
CA ARG A 428 0.74 18.23 -30.13
C ARG A 428 0.02 18.56 -28.82
N GLY A 429 -1.26 18.20 -28.71
CA GLY A 429 -2.04 18.32 -27.47
C GLY A 429 -1.71 17.24 -26.43
N CYS A 430 -0.99 16.17 -26.80
CA CYS A 430 -0.59 15.11 -25.89
C CYS A 430 0.70 15.47 -25.15
N THR A 431 0.58 16.12 -23.99
CA THR A 431 1.73 16.61 -23.20
C THR A 431 2.54 15.51 -22.52
N ASP A 432 1.93 14.34 -22.29
CA ASP A 432 2.54 13.21 -21.57
C ASP A 432 3.05 12.11 -22.53
N MET A 433 3.25 12.42 -23.80
CA MET A 433 3.80 11.48 -24.78
C MET A 433 5.23 11.06 -24.43
N ARG A 434 5.50 9.75 -24.52
CA ARG A 434 6.80 9.15 -24.18
C ARG A 434 7.44 8.43 -25.35
N TYR A 435 6.64 7.73 -26.13
CA TYR A 435 7.08 6.95 -27.29
C TYR A 435 6.06 7.13 -28.43
N LEU A 436 6.56 7.29 -29.65
CA LEU A 436 5.82 7.31 -30.91
C LEU A 436 6.50 6.40 -31.92
#